data_AF-A0A536XI25-F1
#
_entry.id   AF-A0A536XI25-F1
#
_cell.length_a   1.000
_cell.length_b   1.000
_cell.length_c   1.000
_cell.angle_alpha   90.00
_cell.angle_beta   90.00
_cell.angle_gamma   90.00
#
_symmetry.space_group_name_H-M   'P 1'
#
loop_
_entity.id
_entity.type
_entity.pdbx_description
1 polymer ?
#
loop_
_entity_poly.entity_id
_entity_poly.type
_entity_poly.pdbx_seq_one_letter_code
_entity_poly.pdbx_strand_id
1 'polypeptide(L)'
;MGLGPFGTVSLTQNGANEVDIEVALAAGFGFVNTGGPHTSFAFNLDVSGISINVTTPLVPSFNALAPATATPFGNFSNGLNLDAQNGGAGAYYGLLDFQVTRAGGISLADFIANDLGYLFAADVIAADGITTGSVASNQPLVPGIPEPETYALMLAGLGVIGFMARRRRAD
;
A
#
# COMPACT_ATOMS: atom_id res chain seq x y z
N MET A 1 13.49 -1.47 14.31
CA MET A 1 12.26 -1.42 15.11
C MET A 1 11.57 -2.79 15.02
N GLY A 2 10.45 -3.02 15.75
CA GLY A 2 9.82 -4.34 15.92
C GLY A 2 8.40 -4.43 15.35
N LEU A 3 7.55 -5.27 15.95
CA LEU A 3 6.11 -5.35 15.63
C LEU A 3 5.32 -4.42 16.55
N GLY A 4 4.60 -3.46 15.97
CA GLY A 4 3.77 -2.46 16.64
C GLY A 4 3.06 -1.61 15.58
N PRO A 5 2.04 -0.81 15.91
CA PRO A 5 1.40 0.02 14.89
C PRO A 5 2.32 1.20 14.54
N PHE A 6 3.19 0.99 13.55
CA PHE A 6 4.05 2.01 12.96
C PHE A 6 3.40 2.68 11.74
N GLY A 7 2.20 2.23 11.37
CA GLY A 7 1.43 2.72 10.24
C GLY A 7 0.36 1.72 9.81
N THR A 8 -0.27 2.03 8.69
CA THR A 8 -1.23 1.19 7.98
C THR A 8 -0.83 1.04 6.52
N VAL A 9 -1.20 -0.10 5.94
CA VAL A 9 -1.13 -0.36 4.50
C VAL A 9 -2.53 -0.72 4.06
N SER A 10 -3.10 0.07 3.15
CA SER A 10 -4.44 -0.12 2.60
C SER A 10 -4.33 -0.50 1.13
N LEU A 11 -5.02 -1.58 0.74
CA LEU A 11 -5.07 -2.01 -0.66
C LEU A 11 -6.49 -1.89 -1.19
N THR A 12 -6.61 -1.30 -2.38
CA THR A 12 -7.87 -1.15 -3.10
C THR A 12 -7.76 -1.78 -4.47
N GLN A 13 -8.67 -2.70 -4.79
CA GLN A 13 -8.73 -3.29 -6.13
C GLN A 13 -9.34 -2.26 -7.10
N ASN A 14 -8.61 -1.88 -8.15
CA ASN A 14 -9.09 -0.97 -9.19
C ASN A 14 -9.21 -1.70 -10.54
N GLY A 15 -10.36 -2.31 -10.79
CA GLY A 15 -10.54 -3.14 -11.99
C GLY A 15 -9.69 -4.43 -11.96
N ALA A 16 -9.51 -5.08 -13.12
CA ALA A 16 -8.88 -6.41 -13.19
C ALA A 16 -7.34 -6.40 -13.20
N ASN A 17 -6.75 -5.24 -13.49
CA ASN A 17 -5.32 -5.12 -13.85
C ASN A 17 -4.57 -4.13 -12.96
N GLU A 18 -5.17 -3.63 -11.89
CA GLU A 18 -4.60 -2.61 -11.01
C GLU A 18 -5.02 -2.83 -9.56
N VAL A 19 -4.07 -2.65 -8.66
CA VAL A 19 -4.29 -2.50 -7.22
C VAL A 19 -3.62 -1.20 -6.81
N ASP A 20 -4.35 -0.35 -6.10
CA ASP A 20 -3.84 0.86 -5.47
C ASP A 20 -3.39 0.55 -4.04
N ILE A 21 -2.26 1.10 -3.62
CA ILE A 21 -1.64 0.88 -2.32
C ILE A 21 -1.37 2.22 -1.66
N GLU A 22 -2.01 2.44 -0.51
CA GLU A 22 -1.71 3.56 0.36
C GLU A 22 -0.95 3.07 1.60
N VAL A 23 0.19 3.70 1.88
CA VAL A 23 1.00 3.46 3.07
C VAL A 23 1.05 4.75 3.88
N ALA A 24 0.43 4.70 5.05
CA ALA A 24 0.40 5.80 6.01
C ALA A 24 1.19 5.40 7.25
N LEU A 25 2.33 6.05 7.49
CA LEU A 25 3.06 5.86 8.74
C LEU A 25 2.36 6.59 9.88
N ALA A 26 2.48 6.05 11.10
CA ALA A 26 1.93 6.70 12.29
C ALA A 26 2.58 8.07 12.49
N ALA A 27 1.86 8.99 13.14
CA ALA A 27 2.35 10.35 13.38
C ALA A 27 3.72 10.35 14.06
N GLY A 28 4.67 11.10 13.49
CA GLY A 28 6.05 11.17 13.97
C GLY A 28 6.98 10.12 13.35
N PHE A 29 6.50 9.24 12.47
CA PHE A 29 7.37 8.37 11.69
C PHE A 29 7.46 8.84 10.24
N GLY A 30 8.64 8.66 9.64
CA GLY A 30 8.88 8.92 8.23
C GLY A 30 9.57 7.74 7.56
N PHE A 31 9.36 7.60 6.26
CA PHE A 31 10.17 6.71 5.43
C PHE A 31 11.58 7.23 5.36
N VAL A 32 12.56 6.33 5.39
CA VAL A 32 13.97 6.66 5.25
C VAL A 32 14.63 5.65 4.34
N ASN A 33 15.74 6.06 3.73
CA ASN A 33 16.68 5.15 3.09
C ASN A 33 17.96 5.15 3.94
N THR A 34 18.15 4.12 4.77
CA THR A 34 19.38 3.99 5.58
C THR A 34 20.52 3.28 4.85
N GLY A 35 20.29 2.84 3.61
CA GLY A 35 21.20 1.97 2.87
C GLY A 35 21.31 0.56 3.46
N GLY A 36 22.26 -0.24 2.98
CA GLY A 36 22.44 -1.62 3.45
C GLY A 36 21.25 -2.54 3.07
N PRO A 37 20.91 -3.55 3.89
CA PRO A 37 19.83 -4.50 3.61
C PRO A 37 18.46 -3.98 4.08
N HIS A 38 18.19 -2.71 3.76
CA HIS A 38 16.95 -2.00 4.07
C HIS A 38 16.40 -1.34 2.82
N THR A 39 15.09 -1.44 2.62
CA THR A 39 14.36 -0.81 1.52
C THR A 39 13.25 0.03 2.15
N SER A 40 13.05 1.27 1.68
CA SER A 40 12.10 2.20 2.30
C SER A 40 10.69 1.62 2.41
N PHE A 41 10.23 0.90 1.40
CA PHE A 41 9.04 0.06 1.48
C PHE A 41 9.22 -1.22 0.66
N ALA A 42 8.80 -2.37 1.18
CA ALA A 42 8.99 -3.68 0.57
C ALA A 42 7.73 -4.55 0.70
N PHE A 43 7.46 -5.36 -0.32
CA PHE A 43 6.27 -6.21 -0.42
C PHE A 43 6.51 -7.39 -1.35
N ASN A 44 5.66 -8.41 -1.29
CA ASN A 44 5.73 -9.54 -2.22
C ASN A 44 4.50 -9.64 -3.10
N LEU A 45 4.73 -10.19 -4.28
CA LEU A 45 3.71 -10.64 -5.20
C LEU A 45 3.97 -12.08 -5.66
N ASP A 46 2.92 -12.88 -5.80
CA ASP A 46 2.92 -14.21 -6.44
C ASP A 46 2.72 -14.12 -7.97
N VAL A 47 3.03 -12.95 -8.53
CA VAL A 47 2.96 -12.68 -9.97
C VAL A 47 4.19 -11.89 -10.41
N SER A 48 4.50 -12.00 -11.69
CA SER A 48 5.59 -11.25 -12.34
C SER A 48 5.07 -10.39 -13.49
N GLY A 49 5.93 -9.50 -14.02
CA GLY A 49 5.59 -8.60 -15.11
C GLY A 49 4.68 -7.43 -14.68
N ILE A 50 4.89 -6.94 -13.46
CA ILE A 50 4.17 -5.77 -12.93
C ILE A 50 4.85 -4.46 -13.34
N SER A 51 4.07 -3.38 -13.31
CA SER A 51 4.55 -2.00 -13.36
C SER A 51 4.11 -1.28 -12.10
N ILE A 52 5.01 -0.50 -11.50
CA ILE A 52 4.73 0.32 -10.32
C ILE A 52 4.71 1.80 -10.73
N ASN A 53 3.66 2.52 -10.36
CA ASN A 53 3.54 3.96 -10.58
C ASN A 53 3.28 4.66 -9.25
N VAL A 54 4.24 5.46 -8.77
CA VAL A 54 4.08 6.23 -7.53
C VAL A 54 3.30 7.50 -7.83
N THR A 55 2.16 7.67 -7.16
CA THR A 55 1.27 8.83 -7.33
C THR A 55 1.55 9.90 -6.27
N THR A 56 1.93 9.49 -5.06
CA THR A 56 2.33 10.38 -3.97
C THR A 56 3.49 9.79 -3.16
N PRO A 57 4.51 10.58 -2.81
CA PRO A 57 4.84 11.91 -3.31
C PRO A 57 5.39 11.88 -4.75
N LEU A 58 5.27 13.01 -5.47
CA LEU A 58 6.04 13.24 -6.70
C LEU A 58 7.51 13.62 -6.39
N VAL A 59 7.74 14.30 -5.26
CA VAL A 59 9.05 14.68 -4.75
C VAL A 59 9.04 14.61 -3.22
N PRO A 60 10.00 13.93 -2.57
CA PRO A 60 11.04 13.07 -3.17
C PRO A 60 10.42 11.90 -3.93
N SER A 61 11.12 11.33 -4.91
CA SER A 61 10.63 10.16 -5.65
C SER A 61 10.84 8.87 -4.85
N PHE A 62 9.98 7.88 -5.11
CA PHE A 62 10.20 6.50 -4.71
C PHE A 62 10.43 5.67 -5.98
N ASN A 63 11.59 5.04 -6.08
CA ASN A 63 11.98 4.28 -7.26
C ASN A 63 11.75 2.78 -7.03
N ALA A 64 11.10 2.12 -7.98
CA ALA A 64 10.86 0.69 -7.94
C ALA A 64 12.20 -0.10 -7.94
N LEU A 65 12.24 -1.14 -7.11
CA LEU A 65 13.38 -2.04 -6.95
C LEU A 65 12.86 -3.49 -6.84
N ALA A 66 13.55 -4.41 -7.49
CA ALA A 66 13.35 -5.85 -7.31
C ALA A 66 14.69 -6.58 -7.49
N PRO A 67 15.14 -7.42 -6.54
CA PRO A 67 14.49 -7.73 -5.26
C PRO A 67 14.70 -6.63 -4.21
N ALA A 68 13.90 -6.66 -3.15
CA ALA A 68 14.03 -5.78 -1.98
C ALA A 68 14.42 -6.57 -0.72
N THR A 69 14.97 -5.87 0.27
CA THR A 69 15.38 -6.48 1.55
C THR A 69 15.02 -5.57 2.71
N ALA A 70 14.63 -6.16 3.84
CA ALA A 70 14.34 -5.41 5.07
C ALA A 70 14.78 -6.23 6.28
N THR A 71 16.04 -6.12 6.69
CA THR A 71 16.54 -6.83 7.89
C THR A 71 15.89 -6.29 9.16
N PRO A 72 15.43 -7.14 10.10
CA PRO A 72 15.53 -8.61 10.15
C PRO A 72 14.34 -9.37 9.54
N PHE A 73 13.44 -8.70 8.84
CA PHE A 73 12.19 -9.26 8.30
C PHE A 73 12.34 -9.99 6.96
N GLY A 74 13.57 -10.11 6.45
CA GLY A 74 13.91 -10.98 5.33
C GLY A 74 13.89 -10.29 3.97
N ASN A 75 13.73 -11.11 2.94
CA ASN A 75 13.73 -10.69 1.54
C ASN A 75 12.29 -10.48 1.05
N PHE A 76 12.16 -9.63 0.04
CA PHE A 76 10.92 -9.31 -0.62
C PHE A 76 11.09 -9.31 -2.14
N SER A 77 10.07 -9.72 -2.89
CA SER A 77 10.17 -9.75 -4.35
C SER A 77 10.17 -8.36 -4.98
N ASN A 78 9.56 -7.38 -4.32
CA ASN A 78 9.46 -6.00 -4.80
C ASN A 78 9.67 -4.98 -3.66
N GLY A 79 10.01 -3.76 -4.05
CA GLY A 79 10.07 -2.63 -3.14
C GLY A 79 10.16 -1.30 -3.85
N LEU A 80 10.12 -0.26 -3.04
CA LEU A 80 10.25 1.14 -3.40
C LEU A 80 11.34 1.74 -2.52
N ASN A 81 12.38 2.28 -3.16
CA ASN A 81 13.45 2.96 -2.45
C ASN A 81 13.27 4.47 -2.54
N LEU A 82 13.33 5.14 -1.39
CA LEU A 82 13.26 6.60 -1.31
C LEU A 82 14.51 7.23 -1.95
N ASP A 83 14.29 8.00 -3.01
CA ASP A 83 15.30 8.72 -3.77
C ASP A 83 15.61 10.06 -3.09
N ALA A 84 16.21 9.95 -1.92
CA ALA A 84 16.68 11.07 -1.12
C ALA A 84 18.09 10.79 -0.61
N GLN A 85 18.65 11.76 0.13
CA GLN A 85 19.91 11.52 0.83
C GLN A 85 19.73 10.35 1.82
N ASN A 86 20.73 9.48 1.90
CA ASN A 86 20.72 8.42 2.89
C ASN A 86 20.72 8.99 4.31
N GLY A 87 19.97 8.36 5.21
CA GLY A 87 19.82 8.77 6.60
C GLY A 87 18.74 9.82 6.83
N GLY A 88 18.63 10.30 8.07
CA GLY A 88 17.47 11.07 8.53
C GLY A 88 17.21 12.40 7.82
N ALA A 89 18.23 13.03 7.24
CA ALA A 89 18.08 14.28 6.50
C ALA A 89 17.24 14.14 5.21
N GLY A 90 17.17 12.93 4.65
CA GLY A 90 16.36 12.61 3.48
C GLY A 90 15.02 11.97 3.80
N ALA A 91 14.61 11.93 5.06
CA ALA A 91 13.38 11.24 5.46
C ALA A 91 12.11 11.93 4.94
N TYR A 92 11.10 11.12 4.62
CA TYR A 92 9.81 11.57 4.10
C TYR A 92 8.67 11.20 5.06
N TYR A 93 7.96 12.20 5.58
CA TYR A 93 6.93 12.04 6.62
C TYR A 93 5.48 12.09 6.08
N GLY A 94 5.32 12.01 4.76
CA GLY A 94 4.00 12.01 4.13
C GLY A 94 3.49 10.61 3.78
N LEU A 95 2.37 10.59 3.06
CA LEU A 95 1.78 9.37 2.53
C LEU A 95 2.60 8.85 1.35
N LEU A 96 2.78 7.53 1.30
CA LEU A 96 3.25 6.86 0.10
C LEU A 96 2.04 6.20 -0.56
N ASP A 97 1.68 6.68 -1.75
CA ASP A 97 0.60 6.14 -2.58
C ASP A 97 1.18 5.72 -3.93
N PHE A 98 0.86 4.50 -4.35
CA PHE A 98 1.32 3.95 -5.61
C PHE A 98 0.39 2.87 -6.13
N GLN A 99 0.46 2.66 -7.43
CA GLN A 99 -0.34 1.69 -8.16
C GLN A 99 0.55 0.54 -8.62
N VAL A 100 0.06 -0.67 -8.49
CA VAL A 100 0.66 -1.85 -9.11
C VAL A 100 -0.26 -2.32 -10.21
N THR A 101 0.24 -2.33 -11.44
CA THR A 101 -0.51 -2.76 -12.62
C THR A 101 0.10 -3.99 -13.27
N ARG A 102 -0.74 -4.82 -13.89
CA ARG A 102 -0.31 -6.01 -14.64
C ARG A 102 -1.25 -6.30 -15.80
N ALA A 103 -0.71 -6.39 -17.02
CA ALA A 103 -1.51 -6.69 -18.22
C ALA A 103 -2.22 -8.06 -18.16
N GLY A 104 -1.60 -9.03 -17.47
CA GLY A 104 -2.16 -10.37 -17.24
C GLY A 104 -3.13 -10.46 -16.06
N GLY A 105 -3.57 -9.34 -15.49
CA GLY A 105 -4.40 -9.27 -14.29
C GLY A 105 -3.59 -9.24 -13.01
N ILE A 106 -4.10 -8.54 -12.00
CA ILE A 106 -3.59 -8.55 -10.62
C ILE A 106 -4.75 -8.35 -9.65
N SER A 107 -4.65 -9.01 -8.51
CA SER A 107 -5.65 -9.01 -7.46
C SER A 107 -5.01 -8.81 -6.07
N LEU A 108 -5.84 -8.50 -5.08
CA LEU A 108 -5.42 -8.48 -3.68
C LEU A 108 -4.80 -9.81 -3.21
N ALA A 109 -5.22 -10.94 -3.78
CA ALA A 109 -4.72 -12.25 -3.40
C ALA A 109 -3.28 -12.51 -3.87
N ASP A 110 -2.79 -11.73 -4.83
CA ASP A 110 -1.42 -11.85 -5.33
C ASP A 110 -0.42 -11.26 -4.33
N PHE A 111 -0.85 -10.45 -3.37
CA PHE A 111 -0.01 -9.93 -2.29
C PHE A 111 0.18 -11.00 -1.21
N ILE A 112 1.39 -11.55 -1.14
CA ILE A 112 1.70 -12.70 -0.28
C ILE A 112 2.74 -12.37 0.79
N ALA A 113 2.77 -13.18 1.85
CA ALA A 113 3.83 -13.09 2.84
C ALA A 113 5.14 -13.68 2.31
N ASN A 114 6.29 -13.19 2.79
CA ASN A 114 7.58 -13.85 2.57
C ASN A 114 7.71 -15.11 3.44
N ASP A 115 8.86 -15.81 3.31
CA ASP A 115 9.17 -17.02 4.08
C ASP A 115 9.13 -16.83 5.60
N LEU A 116 9.23 -15.59 6.09
CA LEU A 116 9.15 -15.25 7.51
C LEU A 116 7.74 -14.80 7.95
N GLY A 117 6.75 -14.84 7.05
CA GLY A 117 5.36 -14.50 7.34
C GLY A 117 5.02 -13.02 7.26
N TYR A 118 5.88 -12.17 6.69
CA TYR A 118 5.64 -10.74 6.55
C TYR A 118 5.13 -10.38 5.15
N LEU A 119 4.02 -9.65 5.10
CA LEU A 119 3.42 -9.11 3.87
C LEU A 119 4.14 -7.84 3.41
N PHE A 120 4.45 -6.97 4.36
CA PHE A 120 5.06 -5.66 4.11
C PHE A 120 6.18 -5.40 5.09
N ALA A 121 7.18 -4.62 4.65
CA ALA A 121 8.15 -4.00 5.52
C ALA A 121 8.43 -2.56 5.08
N ALA A 122 8.85 -1.72 6.02
CA ALA A 122 9.27 -0.35 5.74
C ALA A 122 10.51 -0.01 6.56
N ASP A 123 11.44 0.74 5.98
CA ASP A 123 12.52 1.37 6.73
C ASP A 123 12.05 2.75 7.20
N VAL A 124 11.98 2.92 8.52
CA VAL A 124 11.37 4.11 9.14
C VAL A 124 12.35 4.84 10.04
N ILE A 125 12.13 6.14 10.19
CA ILE A 125 12.78 6.99 11.19
C ILE A 125 11.74 7.55 12.16
N ALA A 126 12.11 7.65 13.43
CA ALA A 126 11.29 8.25 14.46
C ALA A 126 11.36 9.79 14.44
N ALA A 127 10.48 10.43 15.21
CA ALA A 127 10.34 11.89 15.26
C ALA A 127 11.58 12.62 15.79
N ASP A 128 12.50 11.89 16.44
CA ASP A 128 13.79 12.43 16.87
C ASP A 128 14.76 12.69 15.70
N GLY A 129 14.42 12.23 14.49
CA GLY A 129 15.22 12.42 13.28
C GLY A 129 16.54 11.64 13.29
N ILE A 130 16.73 10.72 14.24
CA ILE A 130 17.97 9.97 14.45
C ILE A 130 17.70 8.46 14.47
N THR A 131 16.67 8.05 15.21
CA THR A 131 16.42 6.63 15.46
C THR A 131 15.73 6.01 14.25
N THR A 132 16.45 5.12 13.56
CA THR A 132 15.94 4.40 12.40
C THR A 132 15.72 2.92 12.68
N GLY A 133 15.01 2.27 11.77
CA GLY A 133 15.10 0.84 11.55
C GLY A 133 13.86 0.28 10.90
N SER A 134 13.97 -0.93 10.39
CA SER A 134 12.85 -1.57 9.73
C SER A 134 11.71 -1.90 10.70
N VAL A 135 10.49 -1.90 10.16
CA VAL A 135 9.24 -2.39 10.74
C VAL A 135 8.56 -3.29 9.72
N ALA A 136 7.70 -4.20 10.16
CA ALA A 136 6.98 -5.11 9.25
C ALA A 136 5.57 -5.41 9.74
N SER A 137 4.72 -5.82 8.79
CA SER A 137 3.36 -6.28 9.05
C SER A 137 3.19 -7.72 8.59
N ASN A 138 2.60 -8.54 9.46
CA ASN A 138 2.10 -9.89 9.17
C ASN A 138 0.57 -9.95 9.28
N GLN A 139 -0.10 -8.80 9.36
CA GLN A 139 -1.54 -8.73 9.52
C GLN A 139 -2.23 -9.08 8.18
N PRO A 140 -3.34 -9.84 8.21
CA PRO A 140 -4.09 -10.15 7.00
C PRO A 140 -4.51 -8.88 6.25
N LEU A 141 -4.52 -8.96 4.92
CA LEU A 141 -5.04 -7.88 4.07
C LEU A 141 -6.51 -7.65 4.40
N VAL A 142 -6.84 -6.45 4.86
CA VAL A 142 -8.24 -6.00 5.00
C VAL A 142 -8.57 -5.23 3.74
N PRO A 143 -9.48 -5.73 2.86
CA PRO A 143 -9.86 -5.00 1.66
C PRO A 143 -10.40 -3.62 2.04
N GLY A 144 -10.04 -2.59 1.26
CA GLY A 144 -10.70 -1.29 1.34
C GLY A 144 -12.21 -1.46 1.26
N ILE A 145 -12.94 -0.93 2.24
CA ILE A 145 -14.41 -1.01 2.26
C ILE A 145 -14.91 -0.27 1.02
N PRO A 146 -15.70 -0.90 0.13
CA PRO A 146 -16.21 -0.24 -1.07
C PRO A 146 -16.90 1.07 -0.71
N GLU A 147 -16.55 2.14 -1.43
CA GLU A 147 -16.95 3.49 -1.06
C GLU A 147 -18.47 3.68 -0.97
N PRO A 148 -18.94 4.63 -0.12
CA PRO A 148 -20.37 4.89 0.11
C PRO A 148 -21.19 5.11 -1.17
N GLU A 149 -20.54 5.57 -2.25
CA GLU A 149 -21.20 5.83 -3.53
C GLU A 149 -21.82 4.56 -4.13
N THR A 150 -21.15 3.40 -4.06
CA THR A 150 -21.71 2.14 -4.59
C THR A 150 -23.03 1.78 -3.90
N TYR A 151 -23.11 2.02 -2.59
CA TYR A 151 -24.34 1.85 -1.84
C TYR A 151 -25.40 2.88 -2.24
N ALA A 152 -25.01 4.14 -2.47
CA ALA A 152 -25.92 5.18 -2.93
C ALA A 152 -26.49 4.86 -4.32
N LEU A 153 -25.70 4.32 -5.25
CA LEU A 153 -26.14 3.92 -6.58
C LEU A 153 -27.07 2.69 -6.52
N MET A 154 -26.77 1.71 -5.66
CA MET A 154 -27.67 0.57 -5.42
C MET A 154 -29.00 1.03 -4.82
N LEU A 155 -28.97 1.91 -3.82
CA LEU A 155 -30.16 2.46 -3.18
C LEU A 155 -30.95 3.35 -4.13
N ALA A 156 -30.28 4.16 -4.96
CA ALA A 156 -30.92 4.95 -6.00
C ALA A 156 -31.60 4.04 -7.04
N GLY A 157 -30.94 2.96 -7.48
CA GLY A 157 -31.53 1.96 -8.37
C GLY A 157 -32.78 1.31 -7.79
N LEU A 158 -32.73 0.89 -6.52
CA LEU A 158 -33.88 0.35 -5.81
C LEU A 158 -35.01 1.39 -5.62
N GLY A 159 -34.65 2.65 -5.37
CA GLY A 159 -35.58 3.77 -5.26
C GLY A 159 -36.37 4.00 -6.55
N VAL A 160 -35.69 3.98 -7.70
CA VAL A 160 -36.33 4.10 -9.03
C VAL A 160 -37.27 2.93 -9.30
N ILE A 161 -36.83 1.69 -9.04
CA ILE A 161 -37.66 0.48 -9.23
C ILE A 161 -38.91 0.54 -8.33
N GLY A 162 -38.75 0.90 -7.05
CA GLY A 162 -39.85 1.06 -6.11
C GLY A 162 -40.86 2.13 -6.53
N PHE A 163 -40.38 3.26 -7.05
CA PHE A 163 -41.22 4.32 -7.58
C PHE A 163 -42.02 3.88 -8.82
N MET A 164 -41.37 3.19 -9.77
CA MET A 164 -42.04 2.65 -10.96
C MET A 164 -43.09 1.60 -10.61
N ALA A 165 -42.81 0.73 -9.63
CA ALA A 165 -43.76 -0.27 -9.15
C ALA A 165 -44.98 0.37 -8.47
N ARG A 166 -44.80 1.46 -7.72
CA ARG A 166 -45.92 2.23 -7.14
C ARG A 166 -46.82 2.83 -8.21
N ARG A 167 -46.25 3.39 -9.29
CA ARG A 167 -47.05 4.00 -10.35
C ARG A 167 -47.96 2.98 -11.06
N ARG A 168 -47.47 1.76 -11.28
CA ARG A 168 -48.24 0.68 -11.91
C ARG A 168 -49.41 0.14 -11.07
N ARG A 169 -49.44 0.42 -9.76
CA ARG A 169 -50.56 0.02 -8.88
C ARG A 169 -51.59 1.14 -8.69
N ALA A 170 -51.26 2.36 -9.11
CA ALA A 170 -52.15 3.51 -9.03
C ALA A 170 -53.00 3.70 -10.31
N ASP A 171 -52.71 2.91 -11.35
CA ASP A 171 -53.52 2.66 -12.54
C ASP A 171 -54.26 1.32 -12.38
#